data_AF-A0A958LYU9-F1
#
_entry.id   AF-A0A958LYU9-F1
#
_cell.length_a   1.000
_cell.length_b   1.000
_cell.length_c   1.000
_cell.angle_alpha   90.00
_cell.angle_beta   90.00
_cell.angle_gamma   90.00
#
_symmetry.space_group_name_H-M   'P 1'
#
loop_
_entity.id
_entity.type
_entity.pdbx_description
1 polymer ?
#
loop_
_entity_poly.entity_id
_entity_poly.type
_entity_poly.pdbx_seq_one_letter_code
_entity_poly.pdbx_strand_id
1 'polypeptide(L)'
;MSQFSHTPFELLATICFAIAIIHTFSVKQFQKLASKYPEGSSGENIFHLLGEVEVVFGLWAGIFILLSSLFIDEIEAKSYLNSRDFTEAFFVFVIMVVCSTKPILEMVELIILKFSKLLPLKSSYAVYFSCLVIGPLLGSFITEPAAMTVTALFLTTFFYNHKVSEKAKYLTLGLLFVNVSIGGTLTSYAAPPVLMVASKWDWNIGFMLTHFAWKALAAIVVSTIVTIVLLKKDLDGIKAGPIHKSKDHPPFWVMIAHLIFLILIVMSHRSLVVFVGLFLFFLGLATVTKEYQRGLKLRESLLVGFFLAGLVVLGGPQKWW
;
A
#
# COMPACT_ATOMS: atom_id res chain seq x y z
N MET A 1 -11.67 -17.87 -40.41
CA MET A 1 -12.50 -16.87 -39.71
C MET A 1 -13.61 -17.61 -38.96
N SER A 2 -13.27 -18.27 -37.86
CA SER A 2 -14.25 -18.90 -36.96
C SER A 2 -14.51 -17.93 -35.80
N GLN A 3 -15.62 -17.21 -35.97
CA GLN A 3 -16.45 -16.50 -35.01
C GLN A 3 -15.94 -16.38 -33.55
N PHE A 4 -15.69 -15.13 -33.15
CA PHE A 4 -15.72 -14.68 -31.76
C PHE A 4 -17.12 -14.89 -31.17
N SER A 5 -17.48 -16.12 -30.80
CA SER A 5 -18.68 -16.40 -30.03
C SER A 5 -18.37 -16.17 -28.55
N HIS A 6 -18.63 -14.97 -28.06
CA HIS A 6 -18.51 -14.65 -26.64
C HIS A 6 -19.61 -15.37 -25.86
N THR A 7 -19.26 -15.96 -24.72
CA THR A 7 -20.28 -16.54 -23.84
C THR A 7 -21.09 -15.41 -23.17
N PRO A 8 -22.37 -15.64 -22.82
CA PRO A 8 -23.14 -14.68 -22.02
C PRO A 8 -22.41 -14.28 -20.72
N PHE A 9 -21.64 -15.21 -20.15
CA PHE A 9 -20.81 -15.01 -18.97
C PHE A 9 -19.67 -14.00 -19.20
N GLU A 10 -18.92 -14.17 -20.29
CA GLU A 10 -17.84 -13.24 -20.68
C GLU A 10 -18.38 -11.84 -20.98
N LEU A 11 -19.51 -11.76 -21.71
CA LEU A 11 -20.12 -10.48 -22.05
C LEU A 11 -20.57 -9.73 -20.79
N LEU A 12 -21.24 -10.42 -19.86
CA LEU A 12 -21.68 -9.83 -18.59
C LEU A 12 -20.47 -9.38 -17.76
N ALA A 13 -19.40 -10.17 -17.70
CA ALA A 13 -18.17 -9.81 -17.02
C ALA A 13 -17.55 -8.53 -17.61
N THR A 14 -17.47 -8.42 -18.94
CA THR A 14 -16.93 -7.24 -19.63
C THR A 14 -17.80 -6.01 -19.43
N ILE A 15 -19.13 -6.16 -19.40
CA ILE A 15 -20.05 -5.05 -19.06
C ILE A 15 -19.80 -4.59 -17.63
N CYS A 16 -19.78 -5.50 -16.65
CA CYS A 16 -19.50 -5.15 -15.24
C CYS A 16 -18.12 -4.51 -15.07
N PHE A 17 -17.10 -5.01 -15.78
CA PHE A 17 -15.75 -4.45 -15.78
C PHE A 17 -15.73 -3.03 -16.36
N ALA A 18 -16.40 -2.79 -17.49
CA ALA A 18 -16.50 -1.46 -18.09
C ALA A 18 -17.22 -0.47 -17.14
N ILE A 19 -18.30 -0.91 -16.48
CA ILE A 19 -18.99 -0.07 -15.50
C ILE A 19 -18.11 0.18 -14.27
N ALA A 20 -17.32 -0.81 -13.82
CA ALA A 20 -16.35 -0.61 -12.74
C ALA A 20 -15.31 0.46 -13.08
N ILE A 21 -14.81 0.49 -14.32
CA ILE A 21 -13.91 1.56 -14.78
C ILE A 21 -14.62 2.92 -14.74
N ILE A 22 -15.83 3.02 -15.30
CA ILE A 22 -16.63 4.26 -15.28
C ILE A 22 -16.88 4.73 -13.84
N HIS A 23 -17.22 3.80 -12.94
CA HIS A 23 -17.44 4.08 -11.53
C HIS A 23 -16.16 4.60 -10.87
N THR A 24 -14.99 4.00 -11.13
CA THR A 24 -13.70 4.43 -10.58
C THR A 24 -13.42 5.90 -10.92
N PHE A 25 -13.66 6.33 -12.16
CA PHE A 25 -13.50 7.73 -12.57
C PHE A 25 -14.65 8.65 -12.10
N SER A 26 -15.73 8.08 -11.60
CA SER A 26 -16.90 8.79 -11.08
C SER A 26 -16.94 8.89 -9.54
N VAL A 27 -15.93 8.37 -8.85
CA VAL A 27 -15.85 8.35 -7.38
C VAL A 27 -16.02 9.75 -6.76
N LYS A 28 -15.45 10.79 -7.37
CA LYS A 28 -15.55 12.17 -6.87
C LYS A 28 -17.00 12.68 -6.87
N GLN A 29 -17.84 12.19 -7.77
CA GLN A 29 -19.25 12.53 -7.86
C GLN A 29 -20.03 11.87 -6.72
N PHE A 30 -19.70 10.64 -6.36
CA PHE A 30 -20.26 9.95 -5.20
C PHE A 30 -19.87 10.64 -3.88
N GLN A 31 -18.62 11.07 -3.73
CA GLN A 31 -18.18 11.87 -2.57
C GLN A 31 -18.95 13.19 -2.44
N LYS A 32 -19.17 13.89 -3.57
CA LYS A 32 -20.02 15.11 -3.60
C LYS A 32 -21.48 14.84 -3.29
N LEU A 33 -21.96 13.63 -3.55
CA LEU A 33 -23.32 13.22 -3.24
C LEU A 33 -23.45 12.87 -1.76
N ALA A 34 -22.44 12.20 -1.19
CA ALA A 34 -22.36 11.89 0.24
C ALA A 34 -22.46 13.15 1.10
N SER A 35 -21.73 14.22 0.74
CA SER A 35 -21.74 15.48 1.49
C SER A 35 -23.07 16.26 1.45
N LYS A 36 -24.05 15.82 0.66
CA LYS A 36 -25.41 16.38 0.67
C LYS A 36 -26.32 15.75 1.72
N TYR A 37 -25.93 14.60 2.26
CA TYR A 37 -26.67 13.91 3.29
C TYR A 37 -26.18 14.35 4.69
N PRO A 38 -27.05 14.30 5.72
CA PRO A 38 -26.63 14.59 7.09
C PRO A 38 -25.53 13.62 7.56
N GLU A 39 -24.59 14.14 8.35
CA GLU A 39 -23.53 13.34 8.97
C GLU A 39 -24.12 12.16 9.78
N GLY A 40 -23.59 10.97 9.55
CA GLY A 40 -24.02 9.72 10.17
C GLY A 40 -25.23 9.05 9.53
N SER A 41 -25.84 9.65 8.50
CA SER A 41 -27.00 9.04 7.83
C SER A 41 -26.62 7.84 6.96
N SER A 42 -27.55 6.91 6.75
CA SER A 42 -27.32 5.77 5.85
C SER A 42 -26.99 6.21 4.42
N GLY A 43 -27.59 7.31 3.96
CA GLY A 43 -27.33 7.87 2.64
C GLY A 43 -25.89 8.36 2.50
N GLU A 44 -25.40 9.13 3.47
CA GLU A 44 -23.99 9.57 3.50
C GLU A 44 -23.05 8.36 3.49
N ASN A 45 -23.27 7.39 4.37
CA ASN A 45 -22.40 6.22 4.50
C ASN A 45 -22.34 5.38 3.21
N ILE A 46 -23.47 5.19 2.52
CA ILE A 46 -23.52 4.46 1.24
C ILE A 46 -22.74 5.23 0.17
N PHE A 47 -22.99 6.54 0.01
CA PHE A 47 -22.30 7.33 -1.00
C PHE A 47 -20.82 7.55 -0.68
N HIS A 48 -20.46 7.58 0.59
CA HIS A 48 -19.06 7.60 1.03
C HIS A 48 -18.38 6.27 0.67
N LEU A 49 -19.03 5.13 0.90
CA LEU A 49 -18.49 3.82 0.53
C LEU A 49 -18.34 3.66 -1.00
N LEU A 50 -19.34 4.09 -1.78
CA LEU A 50 -19.25 4.15 -3.25
C LEU A 50 -18.22 5.18 -3.73
N GLY A 51 -17.88 6.14 -2.88
CA GLY A 51 -16.84 7.13 -3.08
C GLY A 51 -15.43 6.66 -2.71
N GLU A 52 -15.23 5.39 -2.37
CA GLU A 52 -13.89 4.81 -2.18
C GLU A 52 -13.47 4.06 -3.44
N VAL A 53 -12.31 4.41 -4.01
CA VAL A 53 -11.80 3.78 -5.24
C VAL A 53 -11.53 2.28 -5.05
N GLU A 54 -11.17 1.88 -3.83
CA GLU A 54 -10.89 0.51 -3.43
C GLU A 54 -12.16 -0.37 -3.39
N VAL A 55 -13.34 0.21 -3.19
CA VAL A 55 -14.60 -0.54 -3.14
C VAL A 55 -15.07 -0.95 -4.53
N VAL A 56 -14.77 -0.13 -5.55
CA VAL A 56 -15.41 -0.18 -6.86
C VAL A 56 -15.31 -1.57 -7.51
N PHE A 57 -14.12 -2.13 -7.63
CA PHE A 57 -13.92 -3.42 -8.30
C PHE A 57 -14.48 -4.59 -7.50
N GLY A 58 -14.34 -4.58 -6.17
CA GLY A 58 -14.92 -5.63 -5.33
C GLY A 58 -16.44 -5.62 -5.37
N LEU A 59 -17.06 -4.43 -5.37
CA LEU A 59 -18.52 -4.27 -5.49
C LEU A 59 -19.03 -4.83 -6.82
N TRP A 60 -18.42 -4.43 -7.93
CA TRP A 60 -18.84 -4.88 -9.26
C TRP A 60 -18.53 -6.36 -9.50
N ALA A 61 -17.50 -6.93 -8.87
CA ALA A 61 -17.27 -8.36 -8.85
C ALA A 61 -18.40 -9.11 -8.13
N GLY A 62 -18.86 -8.61 -6.98
CA GLY A 62 -20.02 -9.17 -6.28
C GLY A 62 -21.29 -9.10 -7.12
N ILE A 63 -21.55 -7.95 -7.76
CA ILE A 63 -22.69 -7.77 -8.69
C ILE A 63 -22.59 -8.73 -9.86
N PHE A 64 -21.40 -8.87 -10.47
CA PHE A 64 -21.17 -9.80 -11.57
C PHE A 64 -21.54 -11.23 -11.20
N ILE A 65 -21.03 -11.74 -10.07
CA ILE A 65 -21.35 -13.10 -9.61
C ILE A 65 -22.84 -13.26 -9.31
N LEU A 66 -23.46 -12.26 -8.66
CA LEU A 66 -24.89 -12.28 -8.36
C LEU A 66 -25.73 -12.36 -9.63
N LEU A 67 -25.44 -11.51 -10.63
CA LEU A 67 -26.15 -11.51 -11.91
C LEU A 67 -25.90 -12.79 -12.70
N SER A 68 -24.65 -13.29 -12.74
CA SER A 68 -24.33 -14.57 -13.38
C SER A 68 -25.09 -15.73 -12.74
N SER A 69 -25.18 -15.76 -11.40
CA SER A 69 -25.91 -16.80 -10.67
C SER A 69 -27.42 -16.74 -10.88
N LEU A 70 -28.00 -15.56 -11.12
CA LEU A 70 -29.45 -15.38 -11.28
C LEU A 70 -29.92 -15.54 -12.73
N PHE A 71 -29.10 -15.11 -13.69
CA PHE A 71 -29.51 -14.96 -15.09
C PHE A 71 -28.78 -15.87 -16.08
N ILE A 72 -27.66 -16.48 -15.69
CA ILE A 72 -26.88 -17.38 -16.55
C ILE A 72 -26.97 -18.80 -16.03
N ASP A 73 -26.18 -19.12 -15.00
CA ASP A 73 -26.17 -20.42 -14.34
C ASP A 73 -25.44 -20.33 -12.99
N GLU A 74 -26.07 -20.85 -11.93
CA GLU A 74 -25.52 -20.83 -10.57
C GLU A 74 -24.29 -21.74 -10.43
N ILE A 75 -24.29 -22.90 -11.11
CA ILE A 75 -23.20 -23.88 -11.03
C ILE A 75 -21.95 -23.33 -11.73
N GLU A 76 -22.11 -22.72 -12.90
CA GLU A 76 -21.06 -22.04 -13.64
C GLU A 76 -20.47 -20.89 -12.82
N ALA A 77 -21.31 -20.03 -12.22
CA ALA A 77 -20.84 -18.91 -11.38
C ALA A 77 -20.04 -19.39 -10.14
N LYS A 78 -20.52 -20.44 -9.46
CA LYS A 78 -19.81 -21.05 -8.32
C LYS A 78 -18.52 -21.74 -8.74
N SER A 79 -18.56 -22.50 -9.84
CA SER A 79 -17.38 -23.18 -10.40
C SER A 79 -16.30 -22.16 -10.79
N TYR A 80 -16.71 -21.06 -11.42
CA TYR A 80 -15.84 -19.95 -11.75
C TYR A 80 -15.17 -19.37 -10.50
N LEU A 81 -15.94 -19.04 -9.46
CA LEU A 81 -15.38 -18.53 -8.20
C LEU A 81 -14.41 -19.50 -7.53
N ASN A 82 -14.76 -20.79 -7.46
CA ASN A 82 -13.90 -21.83 -6.87
C ASN A 82 -12.59 -22.03 -7.63
N SER A 83 -12.55 -21.66 -8.91
CA SER A 83 -11.33 -21.72 -9.73
C SER A 83 -10.41 -20.50 -9.58
N ARG A 84 -10.83 -19.46 -8.83
CA ARG A 84 -10.03 -18.25 -8.62
C ARG A 84 -9.08 -18.41 -7.43
N ASP A 85 -7.91 -17.79 -7.55
CA ASP A 85 -6.95 -17.72 -6.46
C ASP A 85 -6.98 -16.33 -5.82
N PHE A 86 -7.36 -16.29 -4.54
CA PHE A 86 -7.43 -15.06 -3.74
C PHE A 86 -6.20 -14.87 -2.83
N THR A 87 -5.19 -15.74 -2.93
CA THR A 87 -3.98 -15.73 -2.10
C THR A 87 -3.32 -14.36 -2.07
N GLU A 88 -3.13 -13.73 -3.23
CA GLU A 88 -2.51 -12.41 -3.32
C GLU A 88 -3.36 -11.31 -2.66
N ALA A 89 -4.68 -11.33 -2.84
CA ALA A 89 -5.59 -10.34 -2.25
C ALA A 89 -5.57 -10.42 -0.70
N PHE A 90 -5.63 -11.63 -0.15
CA PHE A 90 -5.50 -11.85 1.29
C PHE A 90 -4.11 -11.51 1.81
N PHE A 91 -3.06 -11.82 1.05
CA PHE A 91 -1.69 -11.49 1.42
C PHE A 91 -1.50 -9.97 1.53
N VAL A 92 -1.99 -9.20 0.55
CA VAL A 92 -1.94 -7.73 0.57
C VAL A 92 -2.74 -7.15 1.74
N PHE A 93 -3.93 -7.67 2.02
CA PHE A 93 -4.69 -7.29 3.21
C PHE A 93 -3.87 -7.48 4.49
N VAL A 94 -3.33 -8.68 4.70
CA VAL A 94 -2.59 -9.04 5.92
C VAL A 94 -1.32 -8.20 6.07
N ILE A 95 -0.51 -8.09 5.01
CA ILE A 95 0.78 -7.38 5.05
C ILE A 95 0.57 -5.90 5.37
N MET A 96 -0.47 -5.27 4.81
CA MET A 96 -0.79 -3.87 5.08
C MET A 96 -1.18 -3.64 6.55
N VAL A 97 -1.95 -4.55 7.14
CA VAL A 97 -2.31 -4.47 8.57
C VAL A 97 -1.05 -4.55 9.43
N VAL A 98 -0.19 -5.54 9.21
CA VAL A 98 1.03 -5.75 10.00
C VAL A 98 2.02 -4.59 9.82
N CYS A 99 2.28 -4.17 8.58
CA CYS A 99 3.20 -3.09 8.26
C CYS A 99 2.75 -1.72 8.78
N SER A 100 1.44 -1.50 8.92
CA SER A 100 0.89 -0.23 9.39
C SER A 100 0.90 -0.06 10.92
N THR A 101 1.36 -1.06 11.66
CA THR A 101 1.40 -1.03 13.14
C THR A 101 2.46 -0.10 13.69
N LYS A 102 2.14 0.59 14.80
CA LYS A 102 3.04 1.54 15.47
C LYS A 102 4.45 0.97 15.71
N PRO A 103 4.64 -0.28 16.19
CA PRO A 103 5.98 -0.85 16.40
C PRO A 103 6.81 -0.95 15.12
N ILE A 104 6.20 -1.30 13.98
CA ILE A 104 6.91 -1.35 12.69
C ILE A 104 7.26 0.07 12.21
N LEU A 105 6.31 1.00 12.28
CA LEU A 105 6.55 2.38 11.86
C LEU A 105 7.65 3.06 12.69
N GLU A 106 7.68 2.86 14.02
CA GLU A 106 8.74 3.38 14.88
C GLU A 106 10.09 2.72 14.63
N MET A 107 10.12 1.42 14.29
CA MET A 107 11.37 0.75 13.89
C MET A 107 11.96 1.38 12.63
N VAL A 108 11.13 1.66 11.63
CA VAL A 108 11.54 2.36 10.40
C VAL A 108 12.11 3.74 10.72
N GLU A 109 11.44 4.50 11.59
CA GLU A 109 11.90 5.80 12.05
C GLU A 109 13.29 5.72 12.73
N LEU A 110 13.50 4.74 13.60
CA LEU A 110 14.80 4.51 14.25
C LEU A 110 15.90 4.19 13.23
N ILE A 111 15.59 3.44 12.17
CA ILE A 111 16.55 3.12 11.10
C ILE A 111 16.93 4.40 10.35
N ILE A 112 15.96 5.23 9.95
CA ILE A 112 16.18 6.51 9.27
C ILE A 112 17.08 7.42 10.12
N LEU A 113 16.79 7.51 11.42
CA LEU A 113 17.55 8.34 12.35
C LEU A 113 18.97 7.82 12.57
N LYS A 114 19.15 6.51 12.79
CA LYS A 114 20.49 5.92 12.90
C LYS A 114 21.30 6.17 11.64
N PHE A 115 20.70 5.98 10.46
CA PHE A 115 21.37 6.23 9.18
C PHE A 115 21.77 7.71 9.02
N SER A 116 20.91 8.67 9.41
CA SER A 116 21.26 10.09 9.38
C SER A 116 22.48 10.46 10.24
N LYS A 117 22.71 9.76 11.36
CA LYS A 117 23.86 10.02 12.24
C LYS A 117 25.19 9.50 11.67
N LEU A 118 25.14 8.60 10.69
CA LEU A 118 26.32 8.07 10.00
C LEU A 118 26.79 9.00 8.88
N LEU A 119 25.95 9.93 8.43
CA LEU A 119 26.28 10.84 7.33
C LEU A 119 27.10 12.02 7.84
N PRO A 120 28.23 12.37 7.19
CA PRO A 120 29.07 13.52 7.56
C PRO A 120 28.47 14.85 7.04
N LEU A 121 27.19 15.10 7.34
CA LEU A 121 26.44 16.29 6.91
C LEU A 121 25.86 17.02 8.13
N LYS A 122 25.46 18.29 8.00
CA LYS A 122 24.70 18.94 9.08
C LYS A 122 23.39 18.20 9.29
N SER A 123 22.92 18.17 10.53
CA SER A 123 21.80 17.31 10.95
C SER A 123 20.52 17.49 10.11
N SER A 124 20.18 18.72 9.68
CA SER A 124 19.00 18.94 8.83
C SER A 124 19.12 18.24 7.47
N TYR A 125 20.25 18.38 6.79
CA TYR A 125 20.51 17.70 5.52
C TYR A 125 20.57 16.19 5.67
N ALA A 126 21.24 15.70 6.72
CA ALA A 126 21.37 14.27 6.96
C ALA A 126 20.01 13.61 7.20
N VAL A 127 19.16 14.21 8.04
CA VAL A 127 17.82 13.69 8.34
C VAL A 127 16.92 13.78 7.11
N TYR A 128 16.95 14.89 6.36
CA TYR A 128 16.17 15.05 5.13
C TYR A 128 16.58 14.01 4.06
N PHE A 129 17.88 13.84 3.83
CA PHE A 129 18.42 12.83 2.92
C PHE A 129 18.01 11.42 3.34
N SER A 130 18.25 11.05 4.60
CA SER A 130 17.87 9.74 5.12
C SER A 130 16.39 9.47 4.98
N CYS A 131 15.54 10.47 5.23
CA CYS A 131 14.09 10.32 5.12
C CYS A 131 13.67 10.00 3.69
N LEU A 132 14.16 10.76 2.70
CA LEU A 132 13.78 10.61 1.29
C LEU A 132 14.53 9.50 0.54
N VAL A 133 15.57 8.93 1.13
CA VAL A 133 16.27 7.76 0.58
C VAL A 133 15.81 6.50 1.30
N ILE A 134 16.04 6.40 2.61
CA ILE A 134 15.78 5.16 3.37
C ILE A 134 14.28 4.89 3.50
N GLY A 135 13.46 5.92 3.74
CA GLY A 135 12.01 5.76 3.85
C GLY A 135 11.41 5.08 2.61
N PRO A 136 11.62 5.64 1.41
CA PRO A 136 11.17 5.03 0.16
C PRO A 136 11.76 3.64 -0.14
N LEU A 137 13.05 3.41 0.11
CA LEU A 137 13.68 2.10 -0.09
C LEU A 137 13.09 1.03 0.85
N LEU A 138 12.70 1.43 2.07
CA LEU A 138 12.03 0.53 3.01
C LEU A 138 10.64 0.11 2.51
N GLY A 139 10.03 0.86 1.57
CA GLY A 139 8.83 0.44 0.85
C GLY A 139 8.96 -0.93 0.19
N SER A 140 10.18 -1.32 -0.20
CA SER A 140 10.45 -2.66 -0.72
C SER A 140 10.35 -3.81 0.28
N PHE A 141 10.35 -3.51 1.58
CA PHE A 141 10.32 -4.52 2.65
C PHE A 141 9.03 -4.51 3.45
N ILE A 142 8.34 -3.37 3.48
CA ILE A 142 7.01 -3.23 4.07
C ILE A 142 6.00 -3.18 2.91
N THR A 143 5.49 -2.00 2.58
CA THR A 143 4.69 -1.72 1.39
C THR A 143 4.86 -0.26 1.02
N GLU A 144 4.59 0.12 -0.24
CA GLU A 144 4.62 1.51 -0.68
C GLU A 144 3.72 2.44 0.17
N PRO A 145 2.44 2.10 0.46
CA PRO A 145 1.58 2.99 1.25
C PRO A 145 2.06 3.15 2.69
N ALA A 146 2.62 2.09 3.29
CA ALA A 146 3.18 2.16 4.64
C ALA A 146 4.44 3.02 4.67
N ALA A 147 5.39 2.81 3.74
CA ALA A 147 6.59 3.63 3.62
C ALA A 147 6.28 5.10 3.39
N MET A 148 5.37 5.40 2.45
CA MET A 148 4.88 6.75 2.21
C MET A 148 4.32 7.38 3.49
N THR A 149 3.48 6.66 4.23
CA THR A 149 2.86 7.17 5.46
C THR A 149 3.90 7.51 6.52
N VAL A 150 4.87 6.61 6.79
CA VAL A 150 5.92 6.86 7.79
C VAL A 150 6.77 8.05 7.38
N THR A 151 7.25 8.06 6.13
CA THR A 151 8.11 9.13 5.63
C THR A 151 7.37 10.47 5.62
N ALA A 152 6.09 10.51 5.25
CA ALA A 152 5.26 11.72 5.28
C ALA A 152 5.02 12.22 6.71
N LEU A 153 4.69 11.35 7.66
CA LEU A 153 4.51 11.73 9.08
C LEU A 153 5.82 12.27 9.68
N PHE A 154 6.93 11.63 9.35
CA PHE A 154 8.25 12.06 9.76
C PHE A 154 8.60 13.43 9.17
N LEU A 155 8.44 13.62 7.86
CA LEU A 155 8.63 14.91 7.20
C LEU A 155 7.70 15.99 7.75
N THR A 156 6.47 15.64 8.14
CA THR A 156 5.52 16.60 8.73
C THR A 156 6.13 17.24 9.98
N THR A 157 6.62 16.41 10.90
CA THR A 157 7.23 16.90 12.14
C THR A 157 8.58 17.58 11.94
N PHE A 158 9.43 17.04 11.06
CA PHE A 158 10.79 17.52 10.84
C PHE A 158 10.85 18.76 9.92
N PHE A 159 10.07 18.77 8.84
CA PHE A 159 10.17 19.74 7.74
C PHE A 159 8.95 20.66 7.65
N TYR A 160 7.72 20.13 7.56
CA TYR A 160 6.53 20.94 7.27
C TYR A 160 6.06 21.82 8.44
N ASN A 161 6.35 21.44 9.68
CA ASN A 161 6.03 22.25 10.87
C ASN A 161 6.95 23.47 11.02
N HIS A 162 8.02 23.59 10.23
CA HIS A 162 8.89 24.75 10.20
C HIS A 162 8.44 25.77 9.13
N LYS A 163 8.98 27.00 9.21
CA LYS A 163 8.74 28.03 8.20
C LYS A 163 9.54 27.74 6.92
N VAL A 164 9.01 26.85 6.09
CA VAL A 164 9.53 26.49 4.76
C VAL A 164 8.66 27.10 3.66
N SER A 165 9.25 27.41 2.51
CA SER A 165 8.50 27.96 1.38
C SER A 165 7.51 26.96 0.79
N GLU A 166 6.41 27.46 0.18
CA GLU A 166 5.42 26.59 -0.50
C GLU A 166 6.05 25.75 -1.61
N LYS A 167 7.00 26.33 -2.37
CA LYS A 167 7.75 25.59 -3.40
C LYS A 167 8.51 24.41 -2.80
N ALA A 168 9.13 24.60 -1.63
CA ALA A 168 9.85 23.54 -0.94
C ALA A 168 8.90 22.43 -0.48
N LYS A 169 7.72 22.77 0.05
CA LYS A 169 6.68 21.80 0.42
C LYS A 169 6.27 20.91 -0.77
N TYR A 170 5.88 21.51 -1.89
CA TYR A 170 5.45 20.74 -3.05
C TYR A 170 6.58 19.92 -3.67
N LEU A 171 7.81 20.46 -3.72
CA LEU A 171 8.95 19.71 -4.24
C LEU A 171 9.28 18.49 -3.37
N THR A 172 9.27 18.64 -2.05
CA THR A 172 9.48 17.53 -1.09
C THR A 172 8.41 16.47 -1.23
N LEU A 173 7.12 16.86 -1.34
CA LEU A 173 6.01 15.92 -1.48
C LEU A 173 6.07 15.17 -2.82
N GLY A 174 6.34 15.90 -3.91
CA GLY A 174 6.50 15.29 -5.23
C GLY A 174 7.68 14.31 -5.27
N LEU A 175 8.82 14.68 -4.69
CA LEU A 175 9.96 13.79 -4.57
C LEU A 175 9.65 12.56 -3.73
N LEU A 176 8.93 12.70 -2.61
CA LEU A 176 8.51 11.57 -1.80
C LEU A 176 7.71 10.57 -2.63
N PHE A 177 6.70 11.02 -3.38
CA PHE A 177 5.86 10.14 -4.19
C PHE A 177 6.65 9.43 -5.29
N VAL A 178 7.53 10.17 -5.98
CA VAL A 178 8.41 9.59 -7.00
C VAL A 178 9.35 8.55 -6.37
N ASN A 179 9.98 8.88 -5.25
CA ASN A 179 10.92 7.98 -4.61
C ASN A 179 10.22 6.74 -4.06
N VAL A 180 9.03 6.85 -3.46
CA VAL A 180 8.28 5.68 -2.97
C VAL A 180 7.90 4.76 -4.13
N SER A 181 7.42 5.34 -5.24
CA SER A 181 7.03 4.57 -6.43
C SER A 181 8.21 3.80 -7.04
N ILE A 182 9.40 4.39 -7.06
CA ILE A 182 10.62 3.72 -7.58
C ILE A 182 11.25 2.81 -6.51
N GLY A 183 11.09 3.16 -5.23
CA GLY A 183 11.66 2.47 -4.08
C GLY A 183 11.04 1.10 -3.82
N GLY A 184 9.89 0.79 -4.41
CA GLY A 184 9.26 -0.53 -4.38
C GLY A 184 9.96 -1.60 -5.24
N THR A 185 10.98 -1.27 -6.02
CA THR A 185 11.57 -2.22 -6.99
C THR A 185 12.81 -2.98 -6.48
N LEU A 186 13.09 -3.02 -5.17
CA LEU A 186 14.18 -3.86 -4.65
C LEU A 186 13.74 -5.31 -4.44
N THR A 187 12.45 -5.55 -4.18
CA THR A 187 11.90 -6.89 -4.01
C THR A 187 10.69 -7.08 -4.92
N SER A 188 10.33 -8.33 -5.20
CA SER A 188 9.18 -8.66 -6.03
C SER A 188 7.83 -8.55 -5.32
N TYR A 189 7.81 -8.41 -3.99
CA TYR A 189 6.59 -8.43 -3.17
C TYR A 189 6.06 -7.04 -2.83
N ALA A 190 6.88 -6.01 -3.04
CA ALA A 190 6.62 -4.66 -2.55
C ALA A 190 5.54 -3.91 -3.33
N ALA A 191 5.45 -4.19 -4.64
CA ALA A 191 4.47 -3.59 -5.53
C ALA A 191 3.57 -4.71 -6.08
N PRO A 192 2.24 -4.64 -5.91
CA PRO A 192 1.32 -5.65 -6.44
C PRO A 192 1.52 -5.94 -7.94
N PRO A 193 1.75 -4.95 -8.83
CA PRO A 193 2.02 -5.22 -10.24
C PRO A 193 3.26 -6.08 -10.47
N VAL A 194 4.32 -5.88 -9.68
CA VAL A 194 5.57 -6.66 -9.75
C VAL A 194 5.30 -8.09 -9.29
N LEU A 195 4.57 -8.28 -8.19
CA LEU A 195 4.21 -9.61 -7.69
C LEU A 195 3.40 -10.41 -8.72
N MET A 196 2.40 -9.77 -9.34
CA MET A 196 1.52 -10.39 -10.34
C MET A 196 2.28 -10.89 -11.58
N VAL A 197 3.34 -10.19 -12.00
CA VAL A 197 4.16 -10.60 -13.16
C VAL A 197 5.37 -11.43 -12.77
N ALA A 198 5.83 -11.37 -11.52
CA ALA A 198 7.02 -12.07 -11.06
C ALA A 198 6.93 -13.59 -11.25
N SER A 199 5.76 -14.16 -11.06
CA SER A 199 5.50 -15.60 -11.29
C SER A 199 5.59 -16.01 -12.76
N LYS A 200 5.33 -15.08 -13.69
CA LYS A 200 5.35 -15.33 -15.14
C LYS A 200 6.74 -15.16 -15.74
N TRP A 201 7.53 -14.23 -15.21
CA TRP A 201 8.83 -13.84 -15.75
C TRP A 201 10.01 -14.27 -14.87
N ASP A 202 9.75 -15.06 -13.83
CA ASP A 202 10.71 -15.50 -12.81
C ASP A 202 11.54 -14.34 -12.22
N TRP A 203 10.88 -13.20 -11.96
CA TRP A 203 11.51 -12.06 -11.31
C TRP A 203 11.69 -12.35 -9.81
N ASN A 204 12.62 -13.24 -9.52
CA ASN A 204 13.07 -13.52 -8.17
C ASN A 204 13.82 -12.31 -7.58
N ILE A 205 14.07 -12.35 -6.26
CA ILE A 205 14.79 -11.28 -5.54
C ILE A 205 16.15 -11.00 -6.19
N GLY A 206 16.87 -12.03 -6.63
CA GLY A 206 18.16 -11.88 -7.31
C GLY A 206 18.06 -11.05 -8.58
N PHE A 207 17.09 -11.36 -9.45
CA PHE A 207 16.83 -10.63 -10.68
C PHE A 207 16.45 -9.16 -10.41
N MET A 208 15.56 -8.92 -9.43
CA MET A 208 15.15 -7.57 -9.06
C MET A 208 16.34 -6.72 -8.60
N LEU A 209 17.23 -7.31 -7.78
CA LEU A 209 18.42 -6.65 -7.26
C LEU A 209 19.44 -6.30 -8.36
N THR A 210 19.68 -7.21 -9.31
CA THR A 210 20.70 -7.00 -10.36
C THR A 210 20.22 -6.08 -11.48
N HIS A 211 18.92 -6.07 -11.81
CA HIS A 211 18.40 -5.34 -12.97
C HIS A 211 17.71 -4.01 -12.64
N PHE A 212 16.99 -3.93 -11.52
CA PHE A 212 16.16 -2.77 -11.18
C PHE A 212 16.68 -2.00 -9.96
N ALA A 213 17.07 -2.70 -8.89
CA ALA A 213 17.34 -2.07 -7.59
C ALA A 213 18.42 -0.98 -7.61
N TRP A 214 19.55 -1.21 -8.30
CA TRP A 214 20.62 -0.22 -8.34
C TRP A 214 20.24 1.04 -9.15
N LYS A 215 19.40 0.90 -10.19
CA LYS A 215 18.88 2.02 -10.97
C LYS A 215 17.90 2.83 -10.14
N ALA A 216 17.02 2.14 -9.40
CA ALA A 216 16.10 2.75 -8.45
C ALA A 216 16.85 3.52 -7.36
N LEU A 217 17.85 2.88 -6.73
CA LEU A 217 18.69 3.51 -5.72
C LEU A 217 19.42 4.75 -6.27
N ALA A 218 20.01 4.66 -7.45
CA ALA A 218 20.68 5.78 -8.10
C ALA A 218 19.70 6.93 -8.38
N ALA A 219 18.52 6.64 -8.92
CA ALA A 219 17.49 7.64 -9.19
C ALA A 219 17.03 8.35 -7.91
N ILE A 220 16.77 7.60 -6.83
CA ILE A 220 16.36 8.12 -5.52
C ILE A 220 17.45 8.99 -4.91
N VAL A 221 18.72 8.54 -4.93
CA VAL A 221 19.84 9.30 -4.36
C VAL A 221 20.09 10.58 -5.15
N VAL A 222 20.15 10.51 -6.49
CA VAL A 222 20.41 11.68 -7.33
C VAL A 222 19.29 12.72 -7.20
N SER A 223 18.03 12.30 -7.30
CA SER A 223 16.88 13.21 -7.16
C SER A 223 16.81 13.87 -5.78
N THR A 224 17.18 13.12 -4.73
CA THR A 224 17.26 13.66 -3.37
C THR A 224 18.40 14.67 -3.22
N ILE A 225 19.58 14.40 -3.76
CA ILE A 225 20.73 15.34 -3.73
C ILE A 225 20.37 16.63 -4.49
N VAL A 226 19.81 16.51 -5.70
CA VAL A 226 19.37 17.67 -6.48
C VAL A 226 18.37 18.51 -5.69
N THR A 227 17.39 17.87 -5.06
CA THR A 227 16.39 18.57 -4.24
C THR A 227 17.00 19.25 -3.03
N ILE A 228 17.97 18.62 -2.35
CA ILE A 228 18.71 19.25 -1.25
C ILE A 228 19.45 20.51 -1.72
N VAL A 229 20.09 20.46 -2.89
CA VAL A 229 20.81 21.63 -3.45
C VAL A 229 19.82 22.77 -3.74
N LEU A 230 18.65 22.46 -4.31
CA LEU A 230 17.61 23.45 -4.60
C LEU A 230 17.00 24.05 -3.32
N LEU A 231 16.88 23.26 -2.25
CA LEU A 231 16.23 23.65 -0.99
C LEU A 231 17.22 24.04 0.12
N LYS A 232 18.48 24.32 -0.23
CA LYS A 232 19.54 24.64 0.74
C LYS A 232 19.14 25.74 1.73
N LYS A 233 18.49 26.80 1.25
CA LYS A 233 18.03 27.93 2.08
C LYS A 233 16.95 27.53 3.08
N ASP A 234 15.99 26.70 2.65
CA ASP A 234 14.92 26.20 3.53
C ASP A 234 15.48 25.21 4.57
N LEU A 235 16.48 24.39 4.21
CA LEU A 235 17.08 23.38 5.09
C LEU A 235 18.09 23.94 6.11
N ASP A 236 18.80 25.02 5.79
CA ASP A 236 19.75 25.65 6.73
C ASP A 236 19.05 26.24 7.96
N GLY A 237 17.76 26.59 7.85
CA GLY A 237 16.95 27.14 8.96
C GLY A 237 16.34 26.08 9.88
N ILE A 238 16.37 24.80 9.50
CA ILE A 238 15.76 23.71 10.28
C ILE A 238 16.76 23.22 11.32
N LYS A 239 16.39 23.35 12.59
CA LYS A 239 17.10 22.64 13.66
C LYS A 239 16.48 21.25 13.77
N ALA A 240 17.31 20.21 13.62
CA ALA A 240 16.88 18.86 13.93
C ALA A 240 16.56 18.77 15.42
N GLY A 241 15.29 18.98 15.78
CA GLY A 241 14.80 18.78 17.13
C GLY A 241 14.73 17.28 17.46
N PRO A 242 14.73 16.91 18.75
CA PRO A 242 14.44 15.55 19.14
C PRO A 242 13.05 15.19 18.62
N ILE A 243 12.98 14.14 17.80
CA ILE A 243 11.73 13.67 17.24
C ILE A 243 10.94 13.01 18.37
N HIS A 244 9.65 13.31 18.41
CA HIS A 244 8.64 12.89 19.39
C HIS A 244 9.18 11.98 20.51
N LYS A 245 9.42 12.56 21.70
CA LYS A 245 9.38 11.76 22.94
C LYS A 245 7.93 11.36 23.19
N SER A 246 7.44 10.41 22.39
CA SER A 246 6.21 9.68 22.71
C SER A 246 6.49 8.98 24.05
N LYS A 247 5.69 9.27 25.08
CA LYS A 247 5.85 8.58 26.38
C LYS A 247 5.64 7.06 26.26
N ASP A 248 5.06 6.59 25.14
CA ASP A 248 4.62 5.21 24.93
C ASP A 248 5.38 4.54 23.77
N HIS A 249 6.71 4.62 23.74
CA HIS A 249 7.51 3.86 22.78
C HIS A 249 7.32 2.35 23.01
N PRO A 250 7.01 1.55 21.97
CA PRO A 250 6.95 0.10 22.10
C PRO A 250 8.28 -0.43 22.64
N PRO A 251 8.28 -1.34 23.62
CA PRO A 251 9.51 -1.97 24.07
C PRO A 251 10.10 -2.80 22.92
N PHE A 252 11.43 -2.93 22.92
CA PHE A 252 12.16 -3.54 21.80
C PHE A 252 11.65 -4.96 21.46
N TRP A 253 11.25 -5.75 22.47
CA TRP A 253 10.72 -7.09 22.24
C TRP A 253 9.41 -7.07 21.42
N VAL A 254 8.53 -6.06 21.60
CA VAL A 254 7.29 -5.92 20.81
C VAL A 254 7.63 -5.61 19.37
N MET A 255 8.58 -4.71 19.13
CA MET A 255 9.07 -4.38 17.79
C MET A 255 9.64 -5.61 17.08
N ILE A 256 10.49 -6.39 17.78
CA ILE A 256 11.06 -7.63 17.24
C ILE A 256 9.98 -8.68 16.98
N ALA A 257 9.00 -8.84 17.88
CA ALA A 257 7.90 -9.78 17.67
C ALA A 257 7.10 -9.41 16.42
N HIS A 258 6.77 -8.13 16.21
CA HIS A 258 6.09 -7.68 14.98
C HIS A 258 6.91 -7.97 13.73
N LEU A 259 8.23 -7.73 13.77
CA LEU A 259 9.12 -8.01 12.66
C LEU A 259 9.21 -9.52 12.35
N ILE A 260 9.25 -10.37 13.38
CA ILE A 260 9.22 -11.83 13.20
C ILE A 260 7.93 -12.26 12.51
N PHE A 261 6.77 -11.79 12.97
CA PHE A 261 5.49 -12.09 12.32
C PHE A 261 5.46 -11.62 10.87
N LEU A 262 5.93 -10.39 10.61
CA LEU A 262 6.04 -9.85 9.26
C LEU A 262 6.88 -10.77 8.36
N ILE A 263 8.07 -11.17 8.81
CA ILE A 263 8.97 -12.06 8.06
C ILE A 263 8.31 -13.42 7.82
N LEU A 264 7.70 -14.04 8.84
CA LEU A 264 7.05 -15.34 8.71
C LEU A 264 5.88 -15.31 7.73
N ILE A 265 5.08 -14.24 7.75
CA ILE A 265 3.98 -14.02 6.80
C ILE A 265 4.51 -13.89 5.37
N VAL A 266 5.55 -13.08 5.15
CA VAL A 266 6.18 -12.91 3.84
C VAL A 266 6.79 -14.23 3.34
N MET A 267 7.47 -14.98 4.19
CA MET A 267 8.01 -16.29 3.84
C MET A 267 6.91 -17.29 3.47
N SER A 268 5.72 -17.14 4.06
CA SER A 268 4.57 -18.01 3.85
C SER A 268 3.59 -17.50 2.78
N HIS A 269 3.94 -16.48 1.98
CA HIS A 269 3.05 -15.80 1.02
C HIS A 269 2.32 -16.74 0.03
N ARG A 270 2.90 -17.91 -0.26
CA ARG A 270 2.32 -18.91 -1.18
C ARG A 270 1.23 -19.77 -0.55
N SER A 271 1.11 -19.78 0.79
CA SER A 271 0.16 -20.62 1.50
C SER A 271 -0.82 -19.77 2.30
N LEU A 272 -2.01 -19.56 1.72
CA LEU A 272 -3.11 -18.80 2.34
C LEU A 272 -3.38 -19.26 3.77
N VAL A 273 -3.46 -20.58 3.99
CA VAL A 273 -3.75 -21.15 5.32
C VAL A 273 -2.68 -20.76 6.34
N VAL A 274 -1.40 -20.85 5.97
CA VAL A 274 -0.29 -20.59 6.91
C VAL A 274 -0.19 -19.11 7.26
N PHE A 275 -0.18 -18.22 6.25
CA PHE A 275 -0.03 -16.79 6.56
C PHE A 275 -1.27 -16.18 7.23
N VAL A 276 -2.48 -16.66 6.92
CA VAL A 276 -3.70 -16.24 7.63
C VAL A 276 -3.66 -16.76 9.07
N GLY A 277 -3.20 -18.00 9.30
CA GLY A 277 -2.98 -18.52 10.65
C GLY A 277 -2.01 -17.65 11.45
N LEU A 278 -0.85 -17.31 10.88
CA LEU A 278 0.11 -16.39 11.48
C LEU A 278 -0.49 -15.00 11.74
N PHE A 279 -1.32 -14.50 10.83
CA PHE A 279 -2.03 -13.24 11.02
C PHE A 279 -2.99 -13.27 12.21
N LEU A 280 -3.73 -14.37 12.41
CA LEU A 280 -4.60 -14.52 13.59
C LEU A 280 -3.80 -14.51 14.89
N PHE A 281 -2.63 -15.19 14.93
CA PHE A 281 -1.72 -15.10 16.07
C PHE A 281 -1.18 -13.68 16.27
N PHE A 282 -0.86 -12.97 15.19
CA PHE A 282 -0.44 -11.58 15.23
C PHE A 282 -1.52 -10.65 15.80
N LEU A 283 -2.79 -10.83 15.43
CA LEU A 283 -3.90 -10.08 16.04
C LEU A 283 -4.01 -10.33 17.54
N GLY A 284 -3.75 -11.57 17.99
CA GLY A 284 -3.62 -11.91 19.41
C GLY A 284 -2.49 -11.13 20.08
N LEU A 285 -1.29 -11.11 19.49
CA LEU A 285 -0.15 -10.33 19.98
C LEU A 285 -0.48 -8.83 20.06
N ALA A 286 -1.07 -8.26 19.01
CA ALA A 286 -1.46 -6.85 18.95
C ALA A 286 -2.51 -6.50 20.01
N THR A 287 -3.39 -7.45 20.34
CA THR A 287 -4.40 -7.30 21.40
C THR A 287 -3.76 -7.33 22.80
N VAL A 288 -2.80 -8.23 23.04
CA VAL A 288 -2.08 -8.32 24.32
C VAL A 288 -1.14 -7.12 24.54
N THR A 289 -0.65 -6.52 23.47
CA THR A 289 0.29 -5.37 23.51
C THR A 289 -0.39 -4.05 23.13
N LYS A 290 -1.71 -3.94 23.35
CA LYS A 290 -2.56 -2.84 22.84
C LYS A 290 -2.09 -1.45 23.28
N GLU A 291 -1.48 -1.35 24.46
CA GLU A 291 -0.88 -0.11 24.98
C GLU A 291 0.25 0.44 24.09
N TYR A 292 0.88 -0.41 23.28
CA TYR A 292 1.93 -0.04 22.33
C TYR A 292 1.43 0.05 20.88
N GLN A 293 0.13 -0.10 20.64
CA GLN A 293 -0.48 -0.01 19.32
C GLN A 293 -1.18 1.33 19.12
N ARG A 294 -1.20 1.82 17.87
CA ARG A 294 -2.29 2.68 17.39
C ARG A 294 -3.22 1.75 16.62
N GLY A 295 -4.53 1.85 16.85
CA GLY A 295 -5.53 0.90 16.34
C GLY A 295 -5.21 0.38 14.93
N LEU A 296 -5.34 -0.93 14.73
CA LEU A 296 -4.96 -1.59 13.48
C LEU A 296 -5.79 -1.04 12.31
N LYS A 297 -5.14 -0.76 11.18
CA LYS A 297 -5.78 -0.28 9.94
C LYS A 297 -6.51 -1.39 9.19
N LEU A 298 -7.42 -2.07 9.88
CA LEU A 298 -8.17 -3.20 9.33
C LEU A 298 -9.09 -2.76 8.19
N ARG A 299 -9.79 -1.63 8.34
CA ARG A 299 -10.71 -1.12 7.33
C ARG A 299 -9.98 -0.81 6.02
N GLU A 300 -8.95 0.02 6.09
CA GLU A 300 -8.19 0.48 4.93
C GLU A 300 -7.53 -0.70 4.20
N SER A 301 -6.92 -1.60 4.97
CA SER A 301 -6.27 -2.78 4.40
C SER A 301 -7.31 -3.73 3.77
N LEU A 302 -8.48 -3.88 4.39
CA LEU A 302 -9.56 -4.73 3.88
C LEU A 302 -10.10 -4.19 2.55
N LEU A 303 -10.27 -2.87 2.44
CA LEU A 303 -10.71 -2.24 1.19
C LEU A 303 -9.73 -2.51 0.05
N VAL A 304 -8.41 -2.41 0.30
CA VAL A 304 -7.39 -2.74 -0.72
C VAL A 304 -7.42 -4.23 -1.08
N GLY A 305 -7.57 -5.13 -0.11
CA GLY A 305 -7.75 -6.57 -0.38
C GLY A 305 -9.02 -6.83 -1.19
N PHE A 306 -10.11 -6.15 -0.89
CA PHE A 306 -11.39 -6.26 -1.59
C PHE A 306 -11.30 -5.77 -3.04
N PHE A 307 -10.58 -4.68 -3.28
CA PHE A 307 -10.24 -4.19 -4.63
C PHE A 307 -9.53 -5.28 -5.45
N LEU A 308 -8.45 -5.85 -4.90
CA LEU A 308 -7.65 -6.88 -5.58
C LEU A 308 -8.45 -8.16 -5.83
N ALA A 309 -9.23 -8.60 -4.86
CA ALA A 309 -10.15 -9.73 -5.04
C ALA A 309 -11.16 -9.46 -6.17
N GLY A 310 -11.66 -8.22 -6.25
CA GLY A 310 -12.52 -7.79 -7.34
C GLY A 310 -11.86 -7.87 -8.71
N LEU A 311 -10.58 -7.50 -8.82
CA LEU A 311 -9.80 -7.64 -10.05
C LEU A 311 -9.59 -9.11 -10.45
N VAL A 312 -9.34 -10.00 -9.49
CA VAL A 312 -9.22 -11.45 -9.77
C VAL A 312 -10.50 -11.99 -10.40
N VAL A 313 -11.66 -11.57 -9.89
CA VAL A 313 -12.99 -12.01 -10.35
C VAL A 313 -13.38 -11.37 -11.68
N LEU A 314 -13.21 -10.05 -11.84
CA LEU A 314 -13.63 -9.37 -13.07
C LEU A 314 -12.62 -9.53 -14.21
N GLY A 315 -11.33 -9.70 -13.89
CA GLY A 315 -10.26 -9.84 -14.88
C GLY A 315 -10.15 -11.23 -15.50
N GLY A 316 -10.54 -12.29 -14.77
CA GLY A 316 -10.44 -13.66 -15.25
C GLY A 316 -11.17 -13.93 -16.59
N PRO A 317 -12.41 -13.45 -16.79
CA PRO A 317 -13.16 -13.65 -18.03
C PRO A 317 -12.74 -12.67 -19.13
N GLN A 318 -11.76 -11.78 -18.92
CA GLN A 318 -11.31 -10.84 -19.96
C GLN A 318 -10.25 -11.43 -20.90
N LYS A 319 -9.91 -12.71 -20.79
CA LYS A 319 -8.84 -13.35 -21.57
C LYS A 319 -9.16 -13.56 -23.06
N TRP A 320 -10.41 -13.33 -23.48
CA TRP A 320 -10.87 -13.61 -24.84
C TRP A 320 -10.51 -12.53 -25.87
N TRP A 321 -10.01 -11.37 -25.42
CA TRP A 321 -9.55 -10.26 -26.27
C TRP A 321 -8.14 -9.84 -25.92
#